data_AF-A0A3D4S2J3-F1
#
_entry.id   AF-A0A3D4S2J3-F1
#
_cell.length_a   1.000
_cell.length_b   1.000
_cell.length_c   1.000
_cell.angle_alpha   90.00
_cell.angle_beta   90.00
_cell.angle_gamma   90.00
#
_symmetry.space_group_name_H-M   'P 1'
#
loop_
_entity.id
_entity.type
_entity.pdbx_description
1 polymer ?
#
loop_
_entity_poly.entity_id
_entity_poly.type
_entity_poly.pdbx_seq_one_letter_code
_entity_poly.pdbx_strand_id
1 'polypeptide(L)' 'MELTKELAAQSRVIAKGERIRDVQRLVDQYGGRRSKWAKKSSPAFESDGHLYEFHWYEHYGIGRLETKLKLVSEK' A
#
# COMPACT_ATOMS: atom_id res chain seq x y z
N MET A 1 13.19 2.19 6.54
CA MET A 1 13.18 1.47 5.25
C MET A 1 12.12 2.09 4.37
N GLU A 2 12.41 2.22 3.08
CA GLU A 2 11.48 2.82 2.11
C GLU A 2 11.07 1.80 1.04
N LEU A 3 9.90 2.01 0.44
CA LEU A 3 9.45 1.21 -0.70
C LEU A 3 10.36 1.49 -1.92
N THR A 4 11.07 0.46 -2.39
CA THR A 4 11.92 0.58 -3.58
C THR A 4 11.12 0.41 -4.87
N LYS A 5 11.69 0.86 -6.00
CA LYS A 5 11.05 0.72 -7.33
C LYS A 5 10.91 -0.75 -7.72
N GLU A 6 11.88 -1.58 -7.34
CA GLU A 6 11.92 -3.01 -7.64
C GLU A 6 10.82 -3.76 -6.90
N LEU A 7 10.55 -3.40 -5.63
CA LEU A 7 9.46 -3.96 -4.84
C LEU A 7 8.09 -3.46 -5.33
N ALA A 8 8.00 -2.18 -5.70
CA ALA A 8 6.78 -1.59 -6.25
C ALA A 8 6.40 -2.19 -7.60
N ALA A 9 7.38 -2.50 -8.46
CA ALA A 9 7.16 -3.13 -9.77
C ALA A 9 6.55 -4.53 -9.65
N GLN A 10 6.85 -5.25 -8.57
CA GLN A 10 6.33 -6.60 -8.29
C GLN A 10 5.07 -6.58 -7.41
N SER A 11 4.48 -5.40 -7.21
CA SER A 11 3.34 -5.24 -6.34
C SER A 11 2.06 -5.87 -6.89
N ARG A 12 1.16 -6.25 -5.96
CA ARG A 12 -0.20 -6.67 -6.29
C ARG A 12 -1.22 -5.71 -5.70
N VAL A 13 -2.33 -5.54 -6.40
CA VAL A 13 -3.49 -4.82 -5.84
C VAL A 13 -4.26 -5.75 -4.92
N ILE A 14 -4.47 -5.33 -3.68
CA ILE A 14 -5.19 -6.10 -2.66
C ILE A 14 -6.62 -5.58 -2.41
N ALA A 15 -6.89 -4.30 -2.69
CA ALA A 15 -8.23 -3.74 -2.69
C ALA A 15 -8.32 -2.50 -3.59
N LYS A 16 -9.53 -2.14 -4.05
CA LYS A 16 -9.81 -0.92 -4.84
C LYS A 16 -11.12 -0.29 -4.38
N GLY A 17 -11.19 1.04 -4.41
CA GLY A 17 -12.40 1.81 -4.12
C GLY A 17 -13.10 1.38 -2.85
N GLU A 18 -14.41 1.14 -2.92
CA GLU A 18 -15.23 0.76 -1.76
C GLU A 18 -14.78 -0.53 -1.06
N ARG A 19 -13.99 -1.39 -1.72
CA ARG A 19 -13.43 -2.58 -1.07
C ARG A 19 -12.25 -2.26 -0.14
N ILE A 20 -11.76 -1.03 -0.16
CA ILE A 20 -10.81 -0.54 0.82
C ILE A 20 -11.60 -0.13 2.06
N ARG A 21 -11.42 -0.88 3.16
CA ARG A 21 -12.18 -0.71 4.41
C ARG A 21 -12.19 0.74 4.93
N ASP A 22 -11.08 1.45 4.79
CA ASP A 22 -10.89 2.83 5.24
C ASP A 22 -10.87 3.85 4.09
N VAL A 23 -11.51 3.56 2.94
CA VAL A 23 -11.51 4.48 1.79
C VAL A 23 -12.07 5.85 2.12
N GLN A 24 -13.05 5.92 3.03
CA GLN A 24 -13.62 7.18 3.53
C GLN A 24 -12.53 8.08 4.13
N ARG A 25 -11.69 7.53 5.01
CA ARG A 25 -10.57 8.25 5.64
C ARG A 25 -9.63 8.83 4.57
N LEU A 26 -9.31 8.05 3.53
CA LEU A 26 -8.42 8.50 2.46
C LEU A 26 -9.02 9.68 1.69
N VAL A 27 -10.32 9.64 1.42
CA VAL A 27 -11.04 10.74 0.76
C VAL A 27 -11.13 11.96 1.67
N ASP A 28 -11.41 11.79 2.96
CA ASP A 28 -11.54 12.91 3.88
C ASP A 28 -10.18 13.60 4.11
N GLN A 29 -9.09 12.83 4.14
CA GLN A 29 -7.75 13.34 4.42
C GLN A 29 -7.06 13.91 3.17
N TYR A 30 -7.26 13.30 2.00
CA TYR A 30 -6.51 13.62 0.78
C TYR A 30 -7.39 13.97 -0.42
N GLY A 31 -8.70 13.80 -0.31
CA GLY A 31 -9.63 13.98 -1.41
C GLY A 31 -9.58 12.85 -2.45
N GLY A 32 -9.96 13.21 -3.67
CA GLY A 32 -10.04 12.26 -4.79
C GLY A 32 -11.31 11.42 -4.79
N ARG A 33 -11.50 10.65 -5.87
CA ARG A 33 -12.66 9.77 -6.02
C ARG A 33 -12.34 8.42 -5.43
N ARG A 34 -13.24 7.86 -4.62
CA ARG A 34 -13.11 6.50 -4.02
C ARG A 34 -12.64 5.48 -5.04
N SER A 35 -13.30 5.41 -6.19
CA SER A 35 -13.00 4.44 -7.27
C SER A 35 -11.57 4.50 -7.83
N LYS A 36 -10.84 5.60 -7.60
CA LYS A 36 -9.46 5.78 -8.05
C LYS A 36 -8.42 5.46 -6.96
N TRP A 37 -8.85 5.17 -5.74
CA TRP A 37 -7.97 4.66 -4.68
C TRP A 37 -7.73 3.16 -4.88
N ALA A 38 -6.46 2.76 -4.77
CA ALA A 38 -6.03 1.38 -4.75
C ALA A 38 -5.19 1.12 -3.50
N LYS A 39 -5.38 -0.06 -2.90
CA LYS A 39 -4.49 -0.60 -1.87
C LYS A 39 -3.62 -1.68 -2.49
N LYS A 40 -2.31 -1.60 -2.30
CA LYS A 40 -1.33 -2.53 -2.84
C LYS A 40 -0.44 -3.12 -1.75
N SER A 41 0.20 -4.23 -2.09
CA SER A 41 1.21 -4.88 -1.28
C SER A 41 2.41 -5.26 -2.14
N SER A 42 3.62 -5.14 -1.60
CA SER A 42 4.82 -5.75 -2.18
C SER A 42 4.84 -7.26 -1.94
N PRO A 43 5.72 -8.01 -2.62
CA PRO A 43 6.19 -9.29 -2.13
C PRO A 43 6.80 -9.18 -0.74
N ALA A 44 6.86 -10.31 -0.02
CA ALA A 44 7.59 -10.38 1.24
C ALA A 44 9.11 -10.31 0.97
N PHE A 45 9.84 -9.66 1.87
CA PHE A 45 11.31 -9.59 1.84
C PHE A 45 11.88 -9.74 3.24
N GLU A 46 13.11 -10.24 3.34
CA GLU A 46 13.81 -10.42 4.61
C GLU A 46 14.63 -9.16 4.96
N SER A 47 14.54 -8.71 6.21
CA SER A 47 15.41 -7.69 6.79
C SER A 47 15.64 -8.02 8.25
N ASP A 48 16.89 -8.00 8.72
CA ASP A 48 17.25 -8.26 10.11
C ASP A 48 16.65 -9.56 10.68
N GLY A 49 16.61 -10.62 9.86
CA GLY A 49 16.05 -11.93 10.24
C GLY A 49 14.51 -11.99 10.30
N HIS A 50 13.82 -10.93 9.88
CA HIS A 50 12.36 -10.85 9.90
C HIS A 50 11.79 -10.73 8.48
N LEU A 51 10.58 -11.26 8.25
CA LEU A 51 9.88 -11.10 6.98
C LEU A 51 8.91 -9.94 7.02
N TYR A 52 9.02 -9.03 6.05
CA TYR A 52 8.19 -7.84 5.93
C TYR A 52 7.49 -7.75 4.57
N GLU A 53 6.36 -7.04 4.55
CA GLU A 53 5.69 -6.57 3.34
C GLU A 53 5.43 -5.06 3.44
N PHE A 54 5.65 -4.32 2.36
CA PHE A 54 5.12 -2.97 2.24
C PHE A 54 3.66 -3.00 1.80
N HIS A 55 2.81 -2.26 2.51
CA HIS A 55 1.40 -2.05 2.18
C HIS A 55 1.20 -0.56 1.93
N TRP A 56 0.46 -0.18 0.90
CA TRP A 56 0.21 1.24 0.65
C TRP A 56 -1.14 1.51 0.00
N TYR A 57 -1.55 2.76 0.15
CA TYR A 57 -2.63 3.37 -0.61
C TYR A 57 -2.05 4.27 -1.69
N GLU A 58 -2.62 4.22 -2.89
CA GLU A 58 -2.28 5.11 -3.98
C GLU A 58 -3.53 5.64 -4.68
N HIS A 59 -3.46 6.88 -5.18
CA HIS A 59 -4.51 7.47 -6.00
C HIS A 59 -3.93 8.08 -7.29
N TYR A 60 -4.20 7.43 -8.41
CA TYR A 60 -3.66 7.77 -9.74
C TYR A 60 -4.01 9.20 -10.21
N GLY A 61 -5.14 9.76 -9.79
CA GLY A 61 -5.57 11.08 -10.24
C GLY A 61 -4.97 12.27 -9.49
N ILE A 62 -4.37 12.06 -8.31
CA ILE A 62 -3.83 13.15 -7.47
C ILE A 62 -2.38 12.88 -7.05
N GLY A 63 -1.78 11.77 -7.50
CA GLY A 63 -0.40 11.41 -7.17
C GLY A 63 -0.16 11.09 -5.70
N ARG A 64 -1.20 10.75 -4.92
CA ARG A 64 -1.05 10.47 -3.49
C ARG A 64 -0.58 9.03 -3.28
N LEU A 65 0.39 8.87 -2.37
CA LEU A 65 0.92 7.61 -1.89
C LEU A 65 1.02 7.65 -0.36
N GLU A 66 0.46 6.66 0.34
CA GLU A 66 0.60 6.49 1.80
C GLU A 66 1.07 5.05 2.07
N THR A 67 2.32 4.90 2.52
CA THR A 67 2.99 3.60 2.73
C THR A 67 3.02 3.20 4.21
N LYS A 68 3.04 1.88 4.45
CA LYS A 68 3.21 1.27 5.76
C LYS A 68 4.03 -0.02 5.62
N LEU A 69 5.00 -0.22 6.50
CA LEU A 69 5.70 -1.49 6.63
C LEU A 69 4.91 -2.42 7.55
N LYS A 70 4.75 -3.68 7.15
CA LYS A 70 4.07 -4.72 7.94
C LYS A 70 5.02 -5.89 8.18
N LEU A 71 5.21 -6.26 9.44
CA LEU A 71 5.85 -7.52 9.83
C LEU A 71 4.88 -8.68 9.51
N VAL A 72 5.38 -9.68 8.77
CA VAL A 72 4.62 -10.86 8.34
C VAL A 72 4.89 -12.04 9.27
N SER A 73 6.15 -12.27 9.62
CA SER A 73 6.55 -13.28 10.61
C SER A 73 7.92 -12.96 11.20
N GLU A 74 8.12 -13.41 12.43
CA GLU A 74 9.43 -13.57 13.07
C GLU A 74 10.00 -14.92 12.64
N LYS A 75 11.31 -15.01 12.42
CA LYS A 75 11.99 -16.26 12.06
C LYS A 75 12.49 -16.96 13.32
#